data_AF-A0A7J4XHD9-F1
#
_entry.id   AF-A0A7J4XHD9-F1
#
_cell.length_a   1.000
_cell.length_b   1.000
_cell.length_c   1.000
_cell.angle_alpha   90.00
_cell.angle_beta   90.00
_cell.angle_gamma   90.00
#
_symmetry.space_group_name_H-M   'P 1'
#
loop_
_entity.id
_entity.type
_entity.pdbx_description
1 polymer ?
#
loop_
_entity_poly.entity_id
_entity_poly.type
_entity_poly.pdbx_seq_one_letter_code
_entity_poly.pdbx_strand_id
1 'polypeptide(L)'
;MKNYLKYSLGLIVFVMIALIAMHWLPAITIDGHTMRRVDLLSDVRPSKSDMEELDTDSLPPVPAVKPIFVDTCRTGMTCIEDYSDSTLRGMTPFYRALDEVSSKGRLVRIAVFGDSFIEADIFTADLREMLQKRFGGCGVGFVTITSMTNGYRPTVRHTFEGWSSHAVTDSVYFDRRKQGISGHYFIPGKNAYVELRGQNKYASLLDTCREASIFFYTKDTVDFSVRVNRGEIQNHRFAPNGHLQELQIDGRIGSIRWTINRADSTLFYGMAMDGTEGIVVDNFSLRGSSGLSLRTIPADMLKEFNRQRPYDLIILQYGLNVATQRGYNYDSYQKGLVTAIEHLKKCFPQSGFLLLSVGDRDYKTDTGELRTMPGVKNLIRYQQNIAAESGIAFWNMFEAMGGDGSMAKLVHAKPSMANYDYTHINFRGGKYLAGLLYETLIYGKEQYDRRHAYETE
;
A
#
# COMPACT_ATOMS: atom_id res chain seq x y z
N MET A 1 -32.95 -99.93 38.47
CA MET A 1 -32.34 -98.58 38.55
C MET A 1 -33.37 -97.60 39.10
N LYS A 2 -33.09 -96.90 40.21
CA LYS A 2 -34.00 -95.85 40.72
C LYS A 2 -33.94 -94.63 39.80
N ASN A 3 -35.09 -94.04 39.48
CA ASN A 3 -35.19 -92.87 38.60
C ASN A 3 -34.76 -91.60 39.36
N TYR A 4 -33.51 -91.17 39.15
CA TYR A 4 -32.93 -90.01 39.82
C TYR A 4 -33.33 -88.65 39.19
N LEU A 5 -33.94 -88.65 37.99
CA LEU A 5 -34.35 -87.41 37.30
C LEU A 5 -35.38 -86.59 38.08
N LYS A 6 -36.25 -87.23 38.86
CA LYS A 6 -37.24 -86.51 39.70
C LYS A 6 -36.56 -85.69 40.80
N TYR A 7 -35.44 -86.19 41.34
CA TYR A 7 -34.68 -85.47 42.36
C TYR A 7 -33.89 -84.32 41.75
N SER A 8 -33.30 -84.50 40.56
CA SER A 8 -32.62 -83.43 39.82
C SER A 8 -33.58 -82.32 39.37
N LEU A 9 -34.75 -82.68 38.85
CA LEU A 9 -35.77 -81.69 38.47
C LEU A 9 -36.29 -80.92 39.71
N GLY A 10 -36.54 -81.63 40.81
CA GLY A 10 -36.92 -81.00 42.08
C GLY A 10 -35.85 -80.04 42.60
N LEU A 11 -34.57 -80.39 42.50
CA LEU A 11 -33.46 -79.52 42.88
C LEU A 11 -33.40 -78.27 42.00
N ILE A 12 -33.56 -78.41 40.68
CA ILE A 12 -33.55 -77.27 39.75
C ILE A 12 -34.70 -76.30 40.06
N VAL A 13 -35.91 -76.83 40.26
CA VAL A 13 -37.08 -75.99 40.59
C VAL A 13 -36.87 -75.31 41.94
N PHE A 14 -36.34 -76.01 42.94
CA PHE A 14 -36.03 -75.43 44.24
C PHE A 14 -34.99 -74.31 44.13
N VAL A 15 -33.90 -74.52 43.39
CA VAL A 15 -32.84 -73.52 43.18
C VAL A 15 -33.39 -72.29 42.45
N MET A 16 -34.24 -72.47 41.43
CA MET A 16 -34.93 -71.38 40.74
C MET A 16 -35.81 -70.56 41.69
N ILE A 17 -36.63 -71.22 42.51
CA ILE A 17 -37.48 -70.53 43.49
C ILE A 17 -36.64 -69.79 44.52
N ALA A 18 -35.55 -70.41 45.02
CA ALA A 18 -34.65 -69.78 45.98
C ALA A 18 -33.96 -68.54 45.39
N LEU A 19 -33.48 -68.60 44.14
CA LEU A 19 -32.86 -67.47 43.45
C LEU A 19 -33.85 -66.31 43.22
N ILE A 20 -35.10 -66.62 42.87
CA ILE A 20 -36.16 -65.61 42.73
C ILE A 20 -36.49 -64.98 44.09
N ALA A 21 -36.58 -65.78 45.16
CA ALA A 21 -36.86 -65.29 46.51
C ALA A 21 -35.73 -64.38 47.05
N MET A 22 -34.47 -64.64 46.67
CA MET A 22 -33.34 -63.78 47.03
C MET A 22 -33.45 -62.35 46.49
N HIS A 23 -34.30 -62.10 45.48
CA HIS A 23 -34.61 -60.74 45.02
C HIS A 23 -35.26 -59.88 46.11
N TRP A 24 -35.92 -60.47 47.10
CA TRP A 24 -36.57 -59.70 48.18
C TRP A 24 -35.71 -59.53 49.42
N LEU A 25 -34.54 -60.18 49.49
CA LEU A 25 -33.57 -59.93 50.55
C LEU A 25 -32.93 -58.54 50.37
N PRO A 26 -32.58 -57.85 51.47
CA PRO A 26 -31.84 -56.59 51.40
C PRO A 26 -30.42 -56.83 50.86
N ALA A 27 -29.82 -55.78 50.28
CA ALA A 27 -28.43 -55.85 49.82
C ALA A 27 -27.49 -56.06 51.02
N ILE A 28 -26.55 -57.01 50.88
CA ILE A 28 -25.61 -57.36 51.94
C ILE A 28 -24.31 -56.60 51.66
N THR A 29 -23.84 -55.85 52.65
CA THR A 29 -22.53 -55.18 52.58
C THR A 29 -21.51 -56.01 53.36
N ILE A 30 -20.45 -56.44 52.68
CA ILE A 30 -19.34 -57.18 53.29
C ILE A 30 -18.07 -56.40 52.97
N ASP A 31 -17.30 -56.05 54.01
CA ASP A 31 -16.01 -55.35 53.90
C ASP A 31 -16.07 -54.07 53.05
N GLY A 32 -17.09 -53.23 53.30
CA GLY A 32 -17.29 -51.95 52.59
C GLY A 32 -17.85 -52.07 51.17
N HIS A 33 -17.99 -53.29 50.64
CA HIS A 33 -18.56 -53.54 49.32
C HIS A 33 -19.99 -54.06 49.43
N THR A 34 -20.94 -53.30 48.87
CA THR A 34 -22.35 -53.69 48.81
C THR A 34 -22.57 -54.62 47.63
N MET A 35 -22.93 -55.87 47.92
CA MET A 35 -23.18 -56.88 46.90
C MET A 35 -24.46 -56.55 46.13
N ARG A 36 -24.41 -56.67 44.80
CA ARG A 36 -25.55 -56.40 43.93
C ARG A 36 -26.68 -57.38 44.26
N ARG A 37 -27.91 -56.85 44.34
CA ARG A 37 -29.11 -57.65 44.59
C ARG A 37 -29.30 -58.66 43.47
N VAL A 38 -29.66 -59.90 43.83
CA VAL A 38 -29.99 -60.93 42.84
C VAL A 38 -31.29 -60.54 42.17
N ASP A 39 -31.27 -60.32 40.85
CA ASP A 39 -32.47 -60.04 40.06
C ASP A 39 -32.43 -60.90 38.79
N LEU A 40 -33.01 -62.09 38.87
CA LEU A 40 -33.03 -63.04 37.75
C LEU A 40 -33.93 -62.59 36.58
N LEU A 41 -34.77 -61.57 36.80
CA LEU A 41 -35.74 -61.08 35.84
C LEU A 41 -35.38 -59.68 35.32
N SER A 42 -34.18 -59.16 35.61
CA SER A 42 -33.76 -57.81 35.20
C SER A 42 -33.88 -57.59 33.70
N ASP A 43 -33.57 -58.62 32.92
CA ASP A 43 -33.49 -58.53 31.45
C ASP A 43 -34.86 -58.64 30.77
N VAL A 44 -35.90 -59.03 31.52
CA VAL A 44 -37.27 -59.21 31.02
C VAL A 44 -38.19 -58.10 31.54
N ARG A 45 -37.75 -57.34 32.55
CA ARG A 45 -38.50 -56.18 33.04
C ARG A 45 -38.19 -54.97 32.16
N PRO A 46 -39.21 -54.23 31.66
CA PRO A 46 -38.98 -53.00 30.92
C PRO A 46 -38.22 -52.00 31.80
N SER A 47 -37.11 -51.46 31.29
CA SER A 47 -36.29 -50.50 32.03
C SER A 47 -37.15 -49.27 32.34
N LYS A 48 -37.36 -48.98 33.63
CA LYS A 48 -37.79 -47.64 34.02
C LYS A 48 -36.63 -46.70 33.73
N SER A 49 -36.81 -45.81 32.75
CA SER A 49 -35.94 -44.66 32.60
C SER A 49 -36.24 -43.70 33.75
N ASP A 50 -35.57 -43.90 34.87
CA ASP A 50 -35.45 -42.85 35.88
C ASP A 50 -34.52 -41.78 35.29
N MET A 51 -35.04 -41.00 34.33
CA MET A 51 -34.43 -39.71 33.98
C MET A 51 -34.76 -38.78 35.13
N GLU A 52 -33.84 -38.69 36.10
CA GLU A 52 -33.71 -37.43 36.82
C GLU A 52 -33.48 -36.35 35.76
N GLU A 53 -34.45 -35.43 35.61
CA GLU A 53 -34.24 -34.20 34.87
C GLU A 53 -33.09 -33.45 35.54
N LEU A 54 -31.88 -33.64 35.02
CA LEU A 54 -30.77 -32.74 35.27
C LEU A 54 -31.19 -31.39 34.70
N ASP A 55 -31.43 -30.43 35.60
CA ASP A 55 -31.82 -29.06 35.31
C ASP A 55 -30.74 -28.37 34.45
N THR A 56 -30.88 -28.50 33.12
CA THR A 56 -29.95 -27.98 32.12
C THR A 56 -29.83 -26.46 32.12
N ASP A 57 -30.70 -25.76 32.86
CA ASP A 57 -30.68 -24.29 33.01
C ASP A 57 -29.50 -23.78 33.86
N SER A 58 -28.79 -24.68 34.54
CA SER A 58 -27.63 -24.35 35.37
C SER A 58 -26.28 -24.47 34.67
N LEU A 59 -26.26 -24.89 33.40
CA LEU A 59 -25.03 -24.97 32.60
C LEU A 59 -24.75 -23.61 31.93
N PRO A 60 -23.53 -23.04 32.08
CA PRO A 60 -23.18 -21.82 31.37
C PRO A 60 -23.25 -22.07 29.86
N PRO A 61 -23.82 -21.15 29.06
CA PRO A 61 -23.88 -21.32 27.61
C PRO A 61 -22.46 -21.42 27.06
N VAL A 62 -22.27 -22.33 26.10
CA VAL A 62 -21.00 -22.44 25.36
C VAL A 62 -20.71 -21.07 24.74
N PRO A 63 -19.52 -20.48 24.95
CA PRO A 63 -19.19 -19.19 24.34
C PRO A 63 -19.35 -19.29 22.83
N ALA A 64 -20.14 -18.40 22.24
CA ALA A 64 -20.26 -18.31 20.80
C ALA A 64 -18.87 -17.97 20.23
N VAL A 65 -18.25 -18.92 19.52
CA VAL A 65 -16.95 -18.70 18.87
C VAL A 65 -17.18 -17.78 17.68
N LYS A 66 -16.65 -16.57 17.77
CA LYS A 66 -16.67 -15.60 16.67
C LYS A 66 -15.95 -16.20 15.46
N PRO A 67 -16.60 -16.27 14.27
CA PRO A 67 -16.03 -16.94 13.10
C PRO A 67 -14.78 -16.20 12.60
N ILE A 68 -13.67 -16.92 12.39
CA ILE A 68 -12.39 -16.35 11.95
C ILE A 68 -12.59 -15.45 10.72
N PHE A 69 -12.13 -14.20 10.80
CA PHE A 69 -12.11 -13.30 9.65
C PHE A 69 -11.08 -13.79 8.62
N VAL A 70 -11.51 -13.96 7.38
CA VAL A 70 -10.66 -14.40 6.27
C VAL A 70 -10.56 -13.26 5.28
N ASP A 71 -9.35 -12.76 5.07
CA ASP A 71 -9.05 -11.86 3.96
C ASP A 71 -9.29 -12.60 2.65
N THR A 72 -10.23 -12.09 1.86
CA THR A 72 -10.52 -12.66 0.54
C THR A 72 -9.85 -11.83 -0.54
N CYS A 73 -9.30 -12.47 -1.57
CA CYS A 73 -8.93 -11.80 -2.80
C CYS A 73 -9.97 -12.10 -3.88
N ARG A 74 -10.45 -11.07 -4.58
CA ARG A 74 -11.47 -11.23 -5.62
C ARG A 74 -10.88 -11.95 -6.84
N THR A 75 -11.59 -12.94 -7.37
CA THR A 75 -11.17 -13.67 -8.58
C THR A 75 -10.85 -12.70 -9.72
N GLY A 76 -9.65 -12.84 -10.31
CA GLY A 76 -9.18 -12.00 -11.42
C GLY A 76 -8.51 -10.68 -11.00
N MET A 77 -8.42 -10.40 -9.70
CA MET A 77 -7.65 -9.28 -9.14
C MET A 77 -6.34 -9.79 -8.53
N THR A 78 -5.26 -9.06 -8.75
CA THR A 78 -4.03 -9.23 -7.96
C THR A 78 -4.13 -8.35 -6.72
N CYS A 79 -4.33 -8.94 -5.55
CA CYS A 79 -4.47 -8.19 -4.31
C CYS A 79 -3.13 -7.67 -3.77
N ILE A 80 -3.21 -6.68 -2.88
CA ILE A 80 -2.06 -6.23 -2.10
C ILE A 80 -1.79 -7.27 -1.00
N GLU A 81 -0.55 -7.70 -0.89
CA GLU A 81 -0.05 -8.52 0.21
C GLU A 81 0.56 -7.59 1.26
N ASP A 82 -0.07 -7.50 2.44
CA ASP A 82 0.41 -6.64 3.51
C ASP A 82 1.25 -7.45 4.51
N TYR A 83 2.58 -7.25 4.47
CA TYR A 83 3.54 -7.90 5.37
C TYR A 83 3.77 -7.11 6.66
N SER A 84 3.00 -6.05 6.92
CA SER A 84 3.24 -5.23 8.09
C SER A 84 3.00 -5.99 9.39
N ASP A 85 3.91 -5.76 10.33
CA ASP A 85 3.84 -6.29 11.68
C ASP A 85 3.06 -5.31 12.59
N SER A 86 3.28 -5.42 13.90
CA SER A 86 2.70 -4.51 14.91
C SER A 86 3.03 -3.02 14.69
N THR A 87 4.03 -2.69 13.85
CA THR A 87 4.38 -1.31 13.50
C THR A 87 3.42 -0.69 12.48
N LEU A 88 2.52 -1.47 11.88
CA LEU A 88 1.46 -1.04 10.96
C LEU A 88 2.00 -0.19 9.79
N ARG A 89 3.13 -0.59 9.21
CA ARG A 89 3.82 0.18 8.14
C ARG A 89 3.37 -0.17 6.72
N GLY A 90 2.36 -1.03 6.58
CA GLY A 90 1.74 -1.41 5.32
C GLY A 90 0.63 -0.44 4.91
N MET A 91 -0.54 -0.96 4.55
CA MET A 91 -1.66 -0.15 4.03
C MET A 91 -2.54 0.47 5.09
N THR A 92 -2.50 -0.04 6.33
CA THR A 92 -3.35 0.44 7.44
C THR A 92 -3.31 1.97 7.65
N PRO A 93 -2.14 2.65 7.68
CA PRO A 93 -2.10 4.10 7.86
C PRO A 93 -2.83 4.87 6.75
N PHE A 94 -2.71 4.39 5.51
CA PHE A 94 -3.39 4.98 4.37
C PHE A 94 -4.91 4.81 4.48
N TYR A 95 -5.39 3.61 4.82
CA TYR A 95 -6.82 3.37 4.96
C TYR A 95 -7.45 4.18 6.11
N ARG A 96 -6.75 4.31 7.25
CA ARG A 96 -7.13 5.24 8.32
C ARG A 96 -7.22 6.68 7.83
N ALA A 97 -6.24 7.12 7.06
CA ALA A 97 -6.23 8.47 6.53
C ALA A 97 -7.43 8.72 5.58
N LEU A 98 -7.85 7.71 4.81
CA LEU A 98 -9.04 7.79 3.95
C LEU A 98 -10.34 7.98 4.75
N ASP A 99 -10.49 7.36 5.92
CA ASP A 99 -11.66 7.57 6.80
C ASP A 99 -11.76 9.02 7.28
N GLU A 100 -10.62 9.69 7.41
CA GLU A 100 -10.52 11.08 7.87
C GLU A 100 -10.81 12.10 6.77
N VAL A 101 -10.81 11.70 5.49
CA VAL A 101 -11.09 12.62 4.37
C VAL A 101 -12.49 13.21 4.50
N SER A 102 -13.52 12.36 4.54
CA SER A 102 -14.91 12.82 4.61
C SER A 102 -15.33 13.27 6.01
N SER A 103 -14.73 12.70 7.06
CA SER A 103 -15.14 12.98 8.44
C SER A 103 -14.44 14.19 9.07
N LYS A 104 -13.21 14.50 8.66
CA LYS A 104 -12.39 15.58 9.24
C LYS A 104 -11.97 16.66 8.23
N GLY A 105 -12.37 16.56 6.96
CA GLY A 105 -11.95 17.49 5.91
C GLY A 105 -10.43 17.48 5.69
N ARG A 106 -9.80 16.32 5.87
CA ARG A 106 -8.34 16.15 5.80
C ARG A 106 -7.87 16.02 4.35
N LEU A 107 -6.68 16.56 4.08
CA LEU A 107 -5.93 16.29 2.85
C LEU A 107 -5.00 15.09 3.05
N VAL A 108 -5.27 14.00 2.32
CA VAL A 108 -4.47 12.78 2.27
C VAL A 108 -3.45 12.88 1.14
N ARG A 109 -2.17 12.61 1.43
CA ARG A 109 -1.08 12.73 0.46
C ARG A 109 -0.41 11.40 0.18
N ILE A 110 -0.24 11.09 -1.10
CA ILE A 110 0.47 9.91 -1.60
C ILE A 110 1.74 10.37 -2.32
N ALA A 111 2.91 9.89 -1.90
CA ALA A 111 4.15 10.07 -2.66
C ALA A 111 4.41 8.82 -3.51
N VAL A 112 4.60 8.99 -4.81
CA VAL A 112 4.99 7.90 -5.71
C VAL A 112 6.42 8.14 -6.17
N PHE A 113 7.36 7.38 -5.63
CA PHE A 113 8.74 7.37 -6.07
C PHE A 113 8.95 6.29 -7.11
N GLY A 114 9.51 6.66 -8.26
CA GLY A 114 9.79 5.67 -9.29
C GLY A 114 10.78 6.09 -10.34
N ASP A 115 10.88 5.27 -11.37
CA ASP A 115 11.81 5.45 -12.49
C ASP A 115 11.11 6.05 -13.73
N SER A 116 11.56 5.68 -14.92
CA SER A 116 10.95 6.15 -16.18
C SER A 116 9.51 5.66 -16.37
N PHE A 117 9.07 4.63 -15.65
CA PHE A 117 7.72 4.08 -15.81
C PHE A 117 6.60 5.04 -15.40
N ILE A 118 6.87 5.90 -14.41
CA ILE A 118 5.92 6.91 -13.94
C ILE A 118 6.25 8.33 -14.47
N GLU A 119 7.24 8.44 -15.36
CA GLU A 119 7.72 9.71 -15.90
C GLU A 119 6.58 10.53 -16.52
N ALA A 120 6.65 11.86 -16.36
CA ALA A 120 5.65 12.78 -16.92
C ALA A 120 4.20 12.49 -16.50
N ASP A 121 4.02 11.87 -15.35
CA ASP A 121 2.75 11.34 -14.84
C ASP A 121 2.11 10.24 -15.71
N ILE A 122 2.86 9.45 -16.47
CA ILE A 122 2.31 8.37 -17.31
C ILE A 122 1.35 7.48 -16.52
N PHE A 123 1.77 7.04 -15.33
CA PHE A 123 0.96 6.21 -14.43
C PHE A 123 0.17 7.04 -13.40
N THR A 124 0.82 8.02 -12.78
CA THR A 124 0.27 8.77 -11.63
C THR A 124 -0.85 9.74 -12.02
N ALA A 125 -0.96 10.17 -13.29
CA ALA A 125 -2.01 11.09 -13.72
C ALA A 125 -3.40 10.48 -13.53
N ASP A 126 -3.62 9.30 -14.10
CA ASP A 126 -4.92 8.62 -14.04
C ASP A 126 -5.21 8.08 -12.63
N LEU A 127 -4.18 7.61 -11.89
CA LEU A 127 -4.34 7.23 -10.48
C LEU A 127 -4.83 8.42 -9.64
N ARG A 128 -4.18 9.58 -9.81
CA ARG A 128 -4.56 10.84 -9.16
C ARG A 128 -5.99 11.22 -9.51
N GLU A 129 -6.36 11.19 -10.80
CA GLU A 129 -7.70 11.55 -11.24
C GLU A 129 -8.78 10.67 -10.62
N MET A 130 -8.60 9.34 -10.61
CA MET A 130 -9.59 8.42 -10.04
C MET A 130 -9.74 8.60 -8.53
N LEU A 131 -8.61 8.76 -7.81
CA LEU A 131 -8.63 8.99 -6.37
C LEU A 131 -9.25 10.35 -6.02
N GLN A 132 -8.90 11.41 -6.74
CA GLN A 132 -9.49 12.74 -6.54
C GLN A 132 -10.99 12.77 -6.86
N LYS A 133 -11.44 12.06 -7.89
CA LYS A 133 -12.88 11.94 -8.18
C LYS A 133 -13.65 11.22 -7.08
N ARG A 134 -13.02 10.24 -6.43
CA ARG A 134 -13.68 9.45 -5.38
C ARG A 134 -13.67 10.13 -4.01
N PHE A 135 -12.54 10.71 -3.63
CA PHE A 135 -12.32 11.23 -2.27
C PHE A 135 -12.27 12.77 -2.23
N GLY A 136 -12.45 13.44 -3.36
CA GLY A 136 -12.21 14.87 -3.48
C GLY A 136 -10.73 15.20 -3.63
N GLY A 137 -10.43 16.49 -3.76
CA GLY A 137 -9.10 17.00 -4.04
C GLY A 137 -8.98 17.56 -5.45
N CYS A 138 -7.95 18.36 -5.67
CA CYS A 138 -7.67 18.99 -6.95
C CYS A 138 -6.20 19.36 -7.06
N GLY A 139 -5.80 19.83 -8.24
CA GLY A 139 -4.43 20.20 -8.51
C GLY A 139 -3.53 19.00 -8.78
N VAL A 140 -2.35 19.30 -9.31
CA VAL A 140 -1.42 18.31 -9.86
C VAL A 140 -0.48 17.72 -8.80
N GLY A 141 -0.49 18.24 -7.57
CA GLY A 141 0.48 17.88 -6.55
C GLY A 141 1.84 18.54 -6.78
N PHE A 142 2.87 17.87 -6.30
CA PHE A 142 4.26 18.31 -6.38
C PHE A 142 4.79 18.28 -7.82
N VAL A 143 5.54 19.32 -8.18
CA VAL A 143 6.23 19.48 -9.47
C VAL A 143 7.63 20.05 -9.21
N THR A 144 8.65 19.50 -9.84
CA THR A 144 10.01 20.05 -9.77
C THR A 144 10.10 21.44 -10.42
N ILE A 145 11.08 22.26 -10.03
CA ILE A 145 11.23 23.62 -10.56
C ILE A 145 11.42 23.62 -12.07
N THR A 146 12.33 22.77 -12.55
CA THR A 146 12.50 22.46 -13.97
C THR A 146 12.18 21.00 -14.21
N SER A 147 11.85 20.65 -15.44
CA SER A 147 11.63 19.26 -15.82
C SER A 147 12.00 19.05 -17.28
N MET A 148 12.74 17.97 -17.57
CA MET A 148 13.03 17.54 -18.96
C MET A 148 11.78 17.01 -19.69
N THR A 149 10.69 16.78 -18.95
CA THR A 149 9.48 16.11 -19.44
C THR A 149 8.30 17.07 -19.56
N ASN A 150 8.51 18.35 -19.21
CA ASN A 150 7.49 19.39 -19.24
C ASN A 150 6.81 19.53 -20.62
N GLY A 151 7.53 19.25 -21.71
CA GLY A 151 7.01 19.36 -23.08
C GLY A 151 5.94 18.33 -23.44
N TYR A 152 5.85 17.20 -22.74
CA TYR A 152 4.87 16.13 -23.02
C TYR A 152 4.07 15.67 -21.79
N ARG A 153 4.36 16.21 -20.60
CA ARG A 153 3.54 16.00 -19.40
C ARG A 153 2.12 16.56 -19.62
N PRO A 154 1.06 15.73 -19.51
CA PRO A 154 -0.29 16.14 -19.89
C PRO A 154 -1.12 16.61 -18.69
N THR A 155 -0.53 16.79 -17.50
CA THR A 155 -1.29 17.11 -16.28
C THR A 155 -1.21 18.58 -15.86
N VAL A 156 -0.17 19.30 -16.28
CA VAL A 156 0.00 20.73 -16.01
C VAL A 156 0.86 21.36 -17.11
N ARG A 157 0.59 22.62 -17.46
CA ARG A 157 1.49 23.38 -18.31
C ARG A 157 2.59 23.98 -17.44
N HIS A 158 3.84 23.72 -17.80
CA HIS A 158 5.01 24.06 -16.98
C HIS A 158 6.05 24.79 -17.82
N THR A 159 6.28 26.06 -17.48
CA THR A 159 7.27 26.92 -18.14
C THR A 159 8.22 27.50 -17.09
N PHE A 160 9.49 27.62 -17.44
CA PHE A 160 10.53 28.09 -16.53
C PHE A 160 11.73 28.58 -17.32
N GLU A 161 12.52 29.46 -16.71
CA GLU A 161 13.75 29.97 -17.29
C GLU A 161 14.72 30.43 -16.20
N GLY A 162 16.02 30.41 -16.51
CA GLY A 162 17.04 30.97 -15.63
C GLY A 162 17.40 30.07 -14.44
N TRP A 163 17.29 28.75 -14.54
CA TRP A 163 17.61 27.82 -13.45
C TRP A 163 18.80 26.93 -13.78
N SER A 164 19.73 26.80 -12.84
CA SER A 164 20.70 25.69 -12.83
C SER A 164 20.07 24.52 -12.08
N SER A 165 19.93 23.38 -12.77
CA SER A 165 19.25 22.20 -12.25
C SER A 165 20.26 21.12 -11.95
N HIS A 166 20.14 20.48 -10.79
CA HIS A 166 21.03 19.40 -10.36
C HIS A 166 20.20 18.21 -9.89
N ALA A 167 20.46 17.04 -10.48
CA ALA A 167 19.80 15.79 -10.19
C ALA A 167 20.80 14.76 -9.65
N VAL A 168 20.33 13.84 -8.80
CA VAL A 168 21.18 12.75 -8.26
C VAL A 168 21.74 11.82 -9.35
N THR A 169 21.18 11.88 -10.56
CA THR A 169 21.63 11.15 -11.75
C THR A 169 22.73 11.88 -12.54
N ASP A 170 23.08 13.13 -12.18
CA ASP A 170 24.14 13.88 -12.85
C ASP A 170 25.51 13.27 -12.54
N SER A 171 26.35 13.13 -13.56
CA SER A 171 27.68 12.53 -13.44
C SER A 171 28.71 13.44 -12.77
N VAL A 172 28.45 14.75 -12.72
CA VAL A 172 29.32 15.79 -12.17
C VAL A 172 28.49 16.89 -11.50
N TYR A 173 29.08 17.62 -10.56
CA TYR A 173 28.51 18.82 -9.92
C TYR A 173 27.25 18.64 -9.07
N PHE A 174 26.80 17.41 -8.81
CA PHE A 174 25.76 17.13 -7.82
C PHE A 174 26.33 17.03 -6.40
N ASP A 175 25.87 17.88 -5.49
CA ASP A 175 26.18 17.78 -4.06
C ASP A 175 25.06 17.06 -3.32
N ARG A 176 25.32 15.82 -2.88
CA ARG A 176 24.35 14.98 -2.15
C ARG A 176 23.82 15.65 -0.88
N ARG A 177 24.59 16.53 -0.25
CA ARG A 177 24.16 17.25 0.96
C ARG A 177 23.05 18.26 0.69
N LYS A 178 22.88 18.66 -0.58
CA LYS A 178 21.87 19.61 -1.03
C LYS A 178 20.63 18.92 -1.61
N GLN A 179 20.60 17.59 -1.69
CA GLN A 179 19.53 16.83 -2.33
C GLN A 179 18.18 17.03 -1.62
N GLY A 180 17.14 17.39 -2.38
CA GLY A 180 15.75 17.41 -1.92
C GLY A 180 15.03 16.07 -2.12
N ILE A 181 13.77 16.02 -1.67
CA ILE A 181 12.92 14.81 -1.74
C ILE A 181 12.77 14.26 -3.17
N SER A 182 12.71 15.12 -4.17
CA SER A 182 12.60 14.75 -5.58
C SER A 182 13.90 14.21 -6.19
N GLY A 183 14.98 14.13 -5.40
CA GLY A 183 16.33 13.82 -5.90
C GLY A 183 17.00 14.98 -6.63
N HIS A 184 16.47 16.19 -6.50
CA HIS A 184 16.98 17.39 -7.15
C HIS A 184 17.25 18.53 -6.16
N TYR A 185 18.03 19.52 -6.60
CA TYR A 185 18.00 20.89 -6.10
C TYR A 185 18.21 21.86 -7.26
N PHE A 186 17.69 23.07 -7.12
CA PHE A 186 17.71 24.09 -8.16
C PHE A 186 18.29 25.40 -7.64
N ILE A 187 19.13 26.03 -8.43
CA ILE A 187 19.76 27.31 -8.12
C ILE A 187 19.23 28.36 -9.11
N PRO A 188 18.61 29.45 -8.66
CA PRO A 188 18.11 30.49 -9.54
C PRO A 188 19.27 31.35 -10.06
N GLY A 189 19.24 31.65 -11.36
CA GLY A 189 19.99 32.74 -11.96
C GLY A 189 19.22 34.07 -11.86
N LYS A 190 19.75 35.09 -12.53
CA LYS A 190 19.10 36.41 -12.59
C LYS A 190 17.72 36.32 -13.23
N ASN A 191 16.70 36.86 -12.54
CA ASN A 191 15.31 36.88 -13.00
C ASN A 191 14.73 35.48 -13.29
N ALA A 192 15.25 34.44 -12.62
CA ALA A 192 14.71 33.10 -12.77
C ALA A 192 13.21 33.09 -12.47
N TYR A 193 12.44 32.36 -13.27
CA TYR A 193 11.02 32.19 -13.02
C TYR A 193 10.58 30.76 -13.27
N VAL A 194 9.47 30.40 -12.64
CA VAL A 194 8.76 29.17 -12.91
C VAL A 194 7.26 29.45 -12.84
N GLU A 195 6.51 28.89 -13.78
CA GLU A 195 5.07 29.05 -13.90
C GLU A 195 4.41 27.70 -14.13
N LEU A 196 3.37 27.45 -13.32
CA LEU A 196 2.46 26.34 -13.47
C LEU A 196 1.10 26.86 -13.89
N ARG A 197 0.48 26.22 -14.87
CA ARG A 197 -0.89 26.50 -15.30
C ARG A 197 -1.69 25.22 -15.39
N GLY A 198 -2.80 25.19 -14.66
CA GLY A 198 -3.77 24.11 -14.67
C GLY A 198 -4.39 23.90 -16.05
N GLN A 199 -4.92 22.70 -16.25
CA GLN A 199 -5.61 22.29 -17.47
C GLN A 199 -6.56 21.13 -17.18
N ASN A 200 -7.57 20.94 -18.04
CA ASN A 200 -8.58 19.89 -17.87
C ASN A 200 -8.78 19.01 -19.11
N LYS A 201 -7.83 19.03 -20.05
CA LYS A 201 -7.96 18.26 -21.29
C LYS A 201 -7.64 16.79 -21.07
N TYR A 202 -6.65 16.49 -20.23
CA TYR A 202 -6.25 15.12 -19.91
C TYR A 202 -7.03 14.56 -18.73
N ALA A 203 -7.09 15.31 -17.62
CA ALA A 203 -7.79 14.94 -16.38
C ALA A 203 -8.63 16.10 -15.85
N SER A 204 -9.81 15.82 -15.29
CA SER A 204 -10.83 16.87 -15.08
C SER A 204 -10.61 17.80 -13.88
N LEU A 205 -9.77 17.44 -12.91
CA LEU A 205 -9.63 18.14 -11.62
C LEU A 205 -8.32 18.94 -11.49
N LEU A 206 -7.65 19.19 -12.62
CA LEU A 206 -6.33 19.84 -12.66
C LEU A 206 -6.38 21.26 -13.25
N ASP A 207 -7.57 21.81 -13.55
CA ASP A 207 -7.72 23.18 -14.07
C ASP A 207 -7.40 24.24 -13.03
N THR A 208 -7.71 23.95 -11.77
CA THR A 208 -7.50 24.84 -10.63
C THR A 208 -7.11 24.06 -9.38
N CYS A 209 -6.37 24.71 -8.48
CA CYS A 209 -6.09 24.23 -7.13
C CYS A 209 -6.58 25.25 -6.08
N ARG A 210 -6.45 24.91 -4.80
CA ARG A 210 -6.80 25.77 -3.64
C ARG A 210 -5.58 26.38 -2.96
N GLU A 211 -4.45 25.69 -3.06
CA GLU A 211 -3.18 26.08 -2.46
C GLU A 211 -2.07 25.87 -3.48
N ALA A 212 -1.12 26.80 -3.56
CA ALA A 212 0.08 26.63 -4.34
C ALA A 212 1.31 27.08 -3.56
N SER A 213 2.34 26.23 -3.57
CA SER A 213 3.52 26.40 -2.73
C SER A 213 4.80 26.30 -3.52
N ILE A 214 5.85 26.97 -3.07
CA ILE A 214 7.23 26.77 -3.53
C ILE A 214 8.14 26.53 -2.33
N PHE A 215 8.97 25.49 -2.40
CA PHE A 215 9.83 25.03 -1.30
C PHE A 215 11.29 25.42 -1.54
N PHE A 216 11.92 26.04 -0.54
CA PHE A 216 13.28 26.55 -0.65
C PHE A 216 14.03 26.54 0.69
N TYR A 217 15.35 26.53 0.64
CA TYR A 217 16.24 26.72 1.79
C TYR A 217 17.19 27.86 1.45
N THR A 218 17.34 28.84 2.36
CA THR A 218 18.21 29.98 2.13
C THR A 218 19.12 30.27 3.32
N LYS A 219 20.31 30.80 3.01
CA LYS A 219 21.25 31.36 4.00
C LYS A 219 21.26 32.90 4.02
N ASP A 220 20.52 33.54 3.12
CA ASP A 220 20.34 34.99 3.04
C ASP A 220 18.86 35.32 2.72
N THR A 221 18.54 36.60 2.59
CA THR A 221 17.20 37.08 2.26
C THR A 221 16.80 36.65 0.85
N VAL A 222 15.56 36.20 0.70
CA VAL A 222 14.95 35.84 -0.60
C VAL A 222 13.75 36.73 -0.88
N ASP A 223 13.71 37.30 -2.08
CA ASP A 223 12.63 38.15 -2.56
C ASP A 223 11.93 37.50 -3.77
N PHE A 224 10.61 37.36 -3.68
CA PHE A 224 9.73 36.80 -4.70
C PHE A 224 8.81 37.86 -5.27
N SER A 225 8.53 37.75 -6.57
CA SER A 225 7.33 38.31 -7.20
C SER A 225 6.42 37.15 -7.58
N VAL A 226 5.19 37.12 -7.07
CA VAL A 226 4.20 36.08 -7.36
C VAL A 226 3.05 36.66 -8.16
N ARG A 227 2.61 35.95 -9.19
CA ARG A 227 1.44 36.33 -9.99
C ARG A 227 0.47 35.15 -10.10
N VAL A 228 -0.72 35.31 -9.51
CA VAL A 228 -1.81 34.33 -9.58
C VAL A 228 -2.79 34.73 -10.68
N ASN A 229 -3.24 33.77 -11.49
CA ASN A 229 -4.23 33.94 -12.55
C ASN A 229 -3.98 35.13 -13.50
N ARG A 230 -2.70 35.46 -13.74
CA ARG A 230 -2.26 36.64 -14.52
C ARG A 230 -2.79 37.98 -13.98
N GLY A 231 -3.13 38.04 -12.70
CA GLY A 231 -3.52 39.26 -12.00
C GLY A 231 -2.32 40.10 -11.55
N GLU A 232 -2.51 40.82 -10.45
CA GLU A 232 -1.49 41.69 -9.86
C GLU A 232 -0.30 40.92 -9.30
N ILE A 233 0.85 41.61 -9.23
CA ILE A 233 2.08 41.06 -8.67
C ILE A 233 2.07 41.26 -7.16
N GLN A 234 2.28 40.17 -6.43
CA GLN A 234 2.45 40.17 -4.98
C GLN A 234 3.94 39.96 -4.66
N ASN A 235 4.52 40.85 -3.86
CA ASN A 235 5.92 40.75 -3.46
C ASN A 235 6.03 40.09 -2.08
N HIS A 236 6.90 39.09 -1.95
CA HIS A 236 7.15 38.40 -0.69
C HIS A 236 8.63 38.40 -0.38
N ARG A 237 8.98 38.57 0.91
CA ARG A 237 10.36 38.55 1.40
C ARG A 237 10.47 37.56 2.54
N PHE A 238 11.51 36.73 2.51
CA PHE A 238 11.83 35.77 3.56
C PHE A 238 13.25 35.98 4.06
N ALA A 239 13.41 35.97 5.38
CA ALA A 239 14.72 35.90 6.03
C ALA A 239 15.12 34.42 6.21
N PRO A 240 16.43 34.11 6.25
CA PRO A 240 16.91 32.76 6.53
C PRO A 240 16.53 32.35 7.96
N ASN A 241 16.02 31.13 8.12
CA ASN A 241 15.68 30.58 9.43
C ASN A 241 16.40 29.25 9.75
N GLY A 242 17.31 28.80 8.89
CA GLY A 242 18.06 27.55 9.07
C GLY A 242 17.27 26.27 8.77
N HIS A 243 16.03 26.37 8.28
CA HIS A 243 15.18 25.24 7.95
C HIS A 243 14.68 25.33 6.50
N LEU A 244 14.02 24.28 6.03
CA LEU A 244 13.22 24.36 4.80
C LEU A 244 12.14 25.42 5.02
N GLN A 245 11.88 26.24 4.01
CA GLN A 245 10.86 27.28 4.01
C GLN A 245 9.90 27.06 2.84
N GLU A 246 8.69 27.55 3.03
CA GLU A 246 7.59 27.46 2.09
C GLU A 246 6.99 28.85 1.89
N LEU A 247 6.79 29.23 0.63
CA LEU A 247 5.91 30.33 0.26
C LEU A 247 4.61 29.73 -0.29
N GLN A 248 3.59 29.74 0.56
CA GLN A 248 2.24 29.27 0.26
C GLN A 248 1.34 30.43 -0.18
N ILE A 249 0.51 30.17 -1.19
CA ILE A 249 -0.51 31.09 -1.68
C ILE A 249 -1.84 30.35 -1.74
N ASP A 250 -2.86 30.92 -1.10
CA ASP A 250 -4.20 30.36 -1.06
C ASP A 250 -5.12 31.04 -2.07
N GLY A 251 -6.11 30.30 -2.57
CA GLY A 251 -7.18 30.82 -3.41
C GLY A 251 -7.55 29.88 -4.55
N ARG A 252 -8.45 30.31 -5.44
CA ARG A 252 -8.76 29.54 -6.66
C ARG A 252 -7.66 29.80 -7.71
N ILE A 253 -6.66 28.93 -7.78
CA ILE A 253 -5.45 29.15 -8.59
C ILE A 253 -5.50 28.28 -9.85
N GLY A 254 -5.70 28.89 -11.01
CA GLY A 254 -5.59 28.25 -12.32
C GLY A 254 -4.24 28.47 -13.02
N SER A 255 -3.49 29.49 -12.61
CA SER A 255 -2.08 29.66 -12.96
C SER A 255 -1.34 30.41 -11.87
N ILE A 256 -0.09 30.05 -11.63
CA ILE A 256 0.78 30.76 -10.70
C ILE A 256 2.19 30.83 -11.27
N ARG A 257 2.78 32.03 -11.22
CA ARG A 257 4.18 32.27 -11.55
C ARG A 257 4.92 32.80 -10.33
N TRP A 258 6.04 32.18 -10.01
CA TRP A 258 7.05 32.73 -9.11
C TRP A 258 8.21 33.27 -9.93
N THR A 259 8.57 34.53 -9.70
CA THR A 259 9.78 35.15 -10.22
C THR A 259 10.70 35.47 -9.05
N ILE A 260 11.95 35.04 -9.15
CA ILE A 260 12.95 35.18 -8.10
C ILE A 260 13.70 36.49 -8.34
N ASN A 261 13.44 37.48 -7.48
CA ASN A 261 14.03 38.83 -7.60
C ASN A 261 15.43 38.87 -6.96
N ARG A 262 15.60 38.18 -5.83
CA ARG A 262 16.86 38.03 -5.09
C ARG A 262 16.84 36.68 -4.37
N ALA A 263 17.93 35.91 -4.47
CA ALA A 263 18.02 34.57 -3.86
C ALA A 263 19.48 34.11 -3.71
N ASP A 264 20.31 35.00 -3.16
CA ASP A 264 21.72 34.70 -2.93
C ASP A 264 21.84 33.48 -1.99
N SER A 265 22.65 32.50 -2.36
CA SER A 265 22.83 31.26 -1.57
C SER A 265 21.54 30.47 -1.26
N THR A 266 20.54 30.56 -2.13
CA THR A 266 19.26 29.85 -1.99
C THR A 266 19.20 28.60 -2.86
N LEU A 267 18.63 27.53 -2.31
CA LEU A 267 18.30 26.30 -3.00
C LEU A 267 16.78 26.15 -3.07
N PHE A 268 16.27 25.76 -4.22
CA PHE A 268 14.86 25.44 -4.42
C PHE A 268 14.70 23.94 -4.65
N TYR A 269 13.54 23.39 -4.26
CA TYR A 269 13.31 21.95 -4.26
C TYR A 269 12.11 21.51 -5.10
N GLY A 270 11.16 22.41 -5.33
CA GLY A 270 9.98 22.18 -6.15
C GLY A 270 8.83 23.08 -5.76
N MET A 271 7.68 22.82 -6.35
CA MET A 271 6.42 23.52 -6.11
C MET A 271 5.31 22.49 -5.91
N ALA A 272 4.17 22.93 -5.39
CA ALA A 272 2.95 22.12 -5.36
C ALA A 272 1.74 22.95 -5.78
N MET A 273 0.72 22.27 -6.34
CA MET A 273 -0.62 22.81 -6.57
C MET A 273 -1.61 21.79 -6.03
N ASP A 274 -2.24 22.10 -4.89
CA ASP A 274 -3.02 21.17 -4.09
C ASP A 274 -4.45 21.69 -3.80
N GLY A 275 -5.34 20.76 -3.44
CA GLY A 275 -6.55 21.09 -2.69
C GLY A 275 -6.24 21.33 -1.21
N THR A 276 -7.24 21.73 -0.43
CA THR A 276 -7.15 21.82 1.05
C THR A 276 -7.69 20.57 1.75
N GLU A 277 -8.40 19.71 1.01
CA GLU A 277 -9.01 18.47 1.46
C GLU A 277 -9.01 17.44 0.31
N GLY A 278 -9.27 16.17 0.62
CA GLY A 278 -9.33 15.10 -0.37
C GLY A 278 -7.99 14.41 -0.58
N ILE A 279 -7.64 14.08 -1.82
CA ILE A 279 -6.39 13.37 -2.15
C ILE A 279 -5.46 14.19 -3.04
N VAL A 280 -4.17 14.13 -2.73
CA VAL A 280 -3.07 14.56 -3.60
C VAL A 280 -2.13 13.38 -3.86
N VAL A 281 -1.68 13.26 -5.11
CA VAL A 281 -0.71 12.24 -5.52
C VAL A 281 0.50 12.95 -6.13
N ASP A 282 1.63 12.89 -5.44
CA ASP A 282 2.89 13.48 -5.88
C ASP A 282 3.70 12.44 -6.67
N ASN A 283 4.31 12.88 -7.76
CA ASN A 283 5.12 12.04 -8.63
C ASN A 283 6.59 12.45 -8.55
N PHE A 284 7.41 11.56 -7.99
CA PHE A 284 8.86 11.69 -7.89
C PHE A 284 9.55 10.69 -8.83
N SER A 285 9.47 10.98 -10.13
CA SER A 285 10.11 10.18 -11.18
C SER A 285 11.58 10.58 -11.38
N LEU A 286 12.50 9.60 -11.34
CA LEU A 286 13.91 9.77 -11.71
C LEU A 286 14.28 8.74 -12.77
N ARG A 287 14.40 9.18 -14.02
CA ARG A 287 14.77 8.34 -15.16
C ARG A 287 16.09 7.61 -14.88
N GLY A 288 16.12 6.30 -15.15
CA GLY A 288 17.30 5.46 -14.94
C GLY A 288 17.57 5.08 -13.48
N SER A 289 16.73 5.53 -12.53
CA SER A 289 16.92 5.20 -11.12
C SER A 289 16.57 3.74 -10.81
N SER A 290 17.31 3.15 -9.88
CA SER A 290 16.97 1.88 -9.23
C SER A 290 16.26 2.06 -7.89
N GLY A 291 16.07 3.31 -7.44
CA GLY A 291 15.55 3.64 -6.09
C GLY A 291 16.62 3.67 -5.00
N LEU A 292 17.84 3.18 -5.27
CA LEU A 292 18.92 3.14 -4.28
C LEU A 292 19.44 4.53 -3.87
N SER A 293 19.19 5.57 -4.67
CA SER A 293 19.54 6.95 -4.34
C SER A 293 18.66 7.55 -3.26
N LEU A 294 17.51 6.96 -2.94
CA LEU A 294 16.62 7.46 -1.88
C LEU A 294 17.30 7.45 -0.50
N ARG A 295 18.18 6.47 -0.25
CA ARG A 295 18.97 6.40 1.00
C ARG A 295 20.02 7.52 1.14
N THR A 296 20.31 8.27 0.07
CA THR A 296 21.31 9.35 0.09
C THR A 296 20.69 10.72 0.32
N ILE A 297 19.35 10.84 0.29
CA ILE A 297 18.68 12.10 0.60
C ILE A 297 18.96 12.42 2.08
N PRO A 298 19.46 13.61 2.43
CA PRO A 298 19.71 13.99 3.82
C PRO A 298 18.47 13.79 4.69
N ALA A 299 18.64 13.08 5.82
CA ALA A 299 17.54 12.75 6.72
C ALA A 299 16.83 14.02 7.23
N ASP A 300 17.59 15.06 7.57
CA ASP A 300 17.03 16.31 8.06
C ASP A 300 16.18 16.99 6.99
N MET A 301 16.63 17.00 5.73
CA MET A 301 15.84 17.52 4.62
C MET A 301 14.51 16.76 4.46
N LEU A 302 14.53 15.42 4.53
CA LEU A 302 13.29 14.63 4.45
C LEU A 302 12.36 14.89 5.64
N LYS A 303 12.91 15.04 6.85
CA LYS A 303 12.11 15.37 8.05
C LYS A 303 11.50 16.77 7.98
N GLU A 304 12.24 17.75 7.47
CA GLU A 304 11.68 19.09 7.22
C GLU A 304 10.57 19.06 6.17
N PHE A 305 10.77 18.30 5.08
CA PHE A 305 9.70 18.03 4.12
C PHE A 305 8.50 17.34 4.77
N ASN A 306 8.72 16.36 5.64
CA ASN A 306 7.63 15.69 6.34
C ASN A 306 6.80 16.63 7.24
N ARG A 307 7.42 17.66 7.82
CA ARG A 307 6.72 18.66 8.63
C ARG A 307 5.80 19.55 7.79
N GLN A 308 6.23 19.93 6.59
CA GLN A 308 5.45 20.81 5.70
C GLN A 308 4.48 20.02 4.82
N ARG A 309 4.89 18.81 4.41
CA ARG A 309 4.21 17.97 3.44
C ARG A 309 4.26 16.50 3.87
N PRO A 310 3.51 16.12 4.91
CA PRO A 310 3.45 14.75 5.37
C PRO A 310 2.77 13.86 4.34
N TYR A 311 3.25 12.63 4.19
CA TYR A 311 2.60 11.60 3.35
C TYR A 311 1.90 10.56 4.21
N ASP A 312 0.76 10.08 3.75
CA ASP A 312 0.00 8.99 4.36
C ASP A 312 0.34 7.64 3.72
N LEU A 313 0.75 7.67 2.45
CA LEU A 313 1.23 6.52 1.70
C LEU A 313 2.47 6.90 0.89
N ILE A 314 3.52 6.09 0.99
CA ILE A 314 4.69 6.15 0.12
C ILE A 314 4.71 4.90 -0.76
N ILE A 315 4.55 5.12 -2.06
CA ILE A 315 4.59 4.08 -3.08
C ILE A 315 5.98 4.07 -3.72
N LEU A 316 6.62 2.90 -3.75
CA LEU A 316 7.91 2.69 -4.41
C LEU A 316 7.70 1.83 -5.65
N GLN A 317 8.02 2.37 -6.82
CA GLN A 317 7.92 1.67 -8.10
C GLN A 317 9.29 1.71 -8.78
N TYR A 318 10.04 0.62 -8.68
CA TYR A 318 11.36 0.50 -9.28
C TYR A 318 11.56 -0.89 -9.86
N GLY A 319 12.64 -1.05 -10.63
CA GLY A 319 13.15 -2.37 -11.02
C GLY A 319 13.40 -2.51 -12.51
N LEU A 320 12.87 -1.63 -13.36
CA LEU A 320 13.12 -1.67 -14.81
C LEU A 320 14.61 -1.53 -15.14
N ASN A 321 15.30 -0.65 -14.42
CA ASN A 321 16.74 -0.41 -14.57
C ASN A 321 17.62 -1.43 -13.84
N VAL A 322 17.01 -2.41 -13.17
CA VAL A 322 17.69 -3.47 -12.40
C VAL A 322 17.54 -4.83 -13.09
N ALA A 323 16.38 -5.08 -13.70
CA ALA A 323 16.11 -6.30 -14.45
C ALA A 323 17.06 -6.44 -15.65
N THR A 324 17.69 -7.62 -15.77
CA THR A 324 18.56 -7.97 -16.91
C THR A 324 18.25 -9.38 -17.40
N GLN A 325 18.59 -9.70 -18.65
CA GLN A 325 18.30 -11.01 -19.24
C GLN A 325 18.93 -12.19 -18.47
N ARG A 326 20.12 -11.98 -17.90
CA ARG A 326 20.87 -12.97 -17.12
C ARG A 326 20.78 -12.74 -15.61
N GLY A 327 19.87 -11.87 -15.16
CA GLY A 327 19.74 -11.52 -13.75
C GLY A 327 19.14 -12.66 -12.93
N TYR A 328 19.93 -13.25 -12.04
CA TYR A 328 19.49 -14.31 -11.12
C TYR A 328 19.70 -13.96 -9.64
N ASN A 329 20.74 -13.18 -9.33
CA ASN A 329 21.03 -12.71 -7.98
C ASN A 329 20.81 -11.19 -7.90
N TYR A 330 19.95 -10.78 -6.98
CA TYR A 330 19.64 -9.38 -6.68
C TYR A 330 19.90 -9.02 -5.21
N ASP A 331 20.77 -9.76 -4.51
CA ASP A 331 21.02 -9.58 -3.06
C ASP A 331 21.50 -8.16 -2.73
N SER A 332 22.42 -7.62 -3.54
CA SER A 332 22.93 -6.25 -3.36
C SER A 332 21.83 -5.20 -3.56
N TYR A 333 20.94 -5.45 -4.52
CA TYR A 333 19.78 -4.59 -4.76
C TYR A 333 18.80 -4.65 -3.58
N GLN A 334 18.46 -5.85 -3.10
CA GLN A 334 17.62 -6.04 -1.92
C GLN A 334 18.17 -5.29 -0.71
N LYS A 335 19.42 -5.54 -0.32
CA LYS A 335 20.08 -4.84 0.80
C LYS A 335 20.01 -3.32 0.64
N GLY A 336 20.27 -2.84 -0.58
CA GLY A 336 20.24 -1.43 -0.90
C GLY A 336 18.84 -0.80 -0.76
N LEU A 337 17.81 -1.47 -1.27
CA LEU A 337 16.44 -0.95 -1.25
C LEU A 337 15.82 -1.07 0.14
N VAL A 338 16.08 -2.14 0.89
CA VAL A 338 15.73 -2.24 2.33
C VAL A 338 16.32 -1.07 3.10
N THR A 339 17.60 -0.74 2.89
CA THR A 339 18.24 0.44 3.51
C THR A 339 17.51 1.74 3.15
N ALA A 340 17.07 1.89 1.90
CA ALA A 340 16.32 3.06 1.45
C ALA A 340 14.93 3.14 2.09
N ILE A 341 14.20 2.03 2.19
CA ILE A 341 12.89 1.93 2.84
C ILE A 341 13.02 2.29 4.32
N GLU A 342 13.99 1.72 5.03
CA GLU A 342 14.23 2.01 6.44
C GLU A 342 14.63 3.48 6.67
N HIS A 343 15.39 4.07 5.76
CA HIS A 343 15.69 5.50 5.79
C HIS A 343 14.43 6.36 5.65
N LEU A 344 13.55 6.02 4.70
CA LEU A 344 12.28 6.73 4.51
C LEU A 344 11.34 6.55 5.69
N LYS A 345 11.20 5.35 6.25
CA LYS A 345 10.37 5.12 7.44
C LYS A 345 10.81 5.98 8.63
N LYS A 346 12.12 6.13 8.84
CA LYS A 346 12.68 7.01 9.90
C LYS A 346 12.34 8.48 9.67
N CYS A 347 12.22 8.91 8.41
CA CYS A 347 11.92 10.30 8.07
C CYS A 347 10.43 10.60 7.99
N PHE A 348 9.60 9.59 7.67
CA PHE A 348 8.15 9.66 7.55
C PHE A 348 7.47 8.64 8.49
N PRO A 349 7.56 8.83 9.82
CA PRO A 349 7.11 7.85 10.80
C PRO A 349 5.59 7.63 10.82
N GLN A 350 4.80 8.43 10.13
CA GLN A 350 3.35 8.25 10.02
C GLN A 350 2.89 7.48 8.75
N SER A 351 3.73 7.40 7.71
CA SER A 351 3.30 6.88 6.40
C SER A 351 3.18 5.36 6.36
N GLY A 352 2.16 4.86 5.67
CA GLY A 352 2.16 3.51 5.11
C GLY A 352 3.10 3.42 3.91
N PHE A 353 3.54 2.20 3.59
CA PHE A 353 4.45 1.93 2.48
C PHE A 353 3.92 0.81 1.60
N LEU A 354 4.00 1.01 0.29
CA LEU A 354 3.62 0.05 -0.72
C LEU A 354 4.73 -0.10 -1.76
N LEU A 355 5.28 -1.30 -1.91
CA LEU A 355 6.23 -1.64 -2.96
C LEU A 355 5.50 -2.26 -4.14
N LEU A 356 5.62 -1.63 -5.31
CA LEU A 356 5.16 -2.15 -6.58
C LEU A 356 6.28 -3.00 -7.16
N SER A 357 5.99 -4.24 -7.54
CA SER A 357 6.95 -5.03 -8.30
C SER A 357 7.29 -4.32 -9.61
N VAL A 358 8.43 -4.70 -10.20
CA VAL A 358 8.69 -4.41 -11.61
C VAL A 358 7.54 -5.00 -12.44
N GLY A 359 7.11 -4.26 -13.46
CA GLY A 359 6.17 -4.76 -14.46
C GLY A 359 6.85 -5.75 -15.42
N ASP A 360 6.09 -6.28 -16.36
CA ASP A 360 6.66 -7.11 -17.42
C ASP A 360 7.56 -6.29 -18.35
N ARG A 361 8.59 -6.96 -18.87
CA ARG A 361 9.53 -6.42 -19.84
C ARG A 361 9.93 -7.55 -20.76
N ASP A 362 9.63 -7.41 -22.04
CA ASP A 362 9.97 -8.44 -23.01
C ASP A 362 11.31 -8.15 -23.67
N TYR A 363 11.98 -9.22 -24.08
CA TYR A 363 13.15 -9.16 -24.94
C TYR A 363 12.93 -10.05 -26.17
N LYS A 364 13.64 -9.74 -27.25
CA LYS A 364 13.70 -10.61 -28.42
C LYS A 364 14.77 -11.68 -28.19
N THR A 365 14.39 -12.94 -28.33
CA THR A 365 15.33 -14.07 -28.33
C THR A 365 16.18 -14.08 -29.60
N ASP A 366 17.20 -14.96 -29.63
CA ASP A 366 18.04 -15.17 -30.82
C ASP A 366 17.23 -15.67 -32.04
N THR A 367 16.07 -16.29 -31.79
CA THR A 367 15.11 -16.73 -32.83
C THR A 367 14.12 -15.65 -33.25
N GLY A 368 14.18 -14.45 -32.64
CA GLY A 368 13.29 -13.32 -32.92
C GLY A 368 11.95 -13.35 -32.18
N GLU A 369 11.72 -14.32 -31.30
CA GLU A 369 10.51 -14.45 -30.50
C GLU A 369 10.53 -13.45 -29.33
N LEU A 370 9.39 -12.84 -29.01
CA LEU A 370 9.25 -11.97 -27.84
C LEU A 370 8.90 -12.82 -26.61
N ARG A 371 9.66 -12.65 -25.53
CA ARG A 371 9.43 -13.33 -24.26
C ARG A 371 9.71 -12.41 -23.08
N THR A 372 9.02 -12.64 -21.97
CA THR A 372 9.33 -12.01 -20.68
C THR A 372 10.80 -12.24 -20.34
N MET A 373 11.48 -11.15 -20.00
CA MET A 373 12.87 -11.18 -19.59
C MET A 373 13.03 -12.03 -18.32
N PRO A 374 13.86 -13.09 -18.31
CA PRO A 374 13.94 -14.01 -17.18
C PRO A 374 14.27 -13.33 -15.83
N GLY A 375 15.12 -12.29 -15.86
CA GLY A 375 15.46 -11.53 -14.65
C GLY A 375 14.30 -10.78 -14.01
N VAL A 376 13.21 -10.48 -14.74
CA VAL A 376 11.99 -9.87 -14.17
C VAL A 376 11.39 -10.78 -13.11
N LYS A 377 11.19 -12.07 -13.42
CA LYS A 377 10.61 -13.04 -12.48
C LYS A 377 11.44 -13.22 -11.22
N ASN A 378 12.76 -13.28 -11.38
CA ASN A 378 13.66 -13.35 -10.24
C ASN A 378 13.57 -12.07 -9.41
N LEU A 379 13.61 -10.90 -10.04
CA LEU A 379 13.52 -9.62 -9.35
C LEU A 379 12.21 -9.45 -8.56
N ILE A 380 11.08 -9.92 -9.09
CA ILE A 380 9.79 -9.86 -8.38
C ILE A 380 9.85 -10.62 -7.05
N ARG A 381 10.45 -11.81 -7.03
CA ARG A 381 10.64 -12.57 -5.78
C ARG A 381 11.51 -11.82 -4.77
N TYR A 382 12.57 -11.18 -5.26
CA TYR A 382 13.40 -10.30 -4.43
C TYR A 382 12.62 -9.08 -3.92
N GLN A 383 11.75 -8.48 -4.72
CA GLN A 383 10.92 -7.35 -4.31
C GLN A 383 9.87 -7.74 -3.27
N GLN A 384 9.25 -8.91 -3.41
CA GLN A 384 8.36 -9.45 -2.39
C GLN A 384 9.11 -9.72 -1.07
N ASN A 385 10.32 -10.28 -1.15
CA ASN A 385 11.19 -10.44 0.02
C ASN A 385 11.60 -9.10 0.65
N ILE A 386 11.88 -8.06 -0.16
CA ILE A 386 12.16 -6.71 0.34
C ILE A 386 10.94 -6.17 1.12
N ALA A 387 9.74 -6.36 0.59
CA ALA A 387 8.51 -5.92 1.26
C ALA A 387 8.30 -6.66 2.58
N ALA A 388 8.50 -7.99 2.59
CA ALA A 388 8.40 -8.82 3.78
C ALA A 388 9.47 -8.48 4.84
N GLU A 389 10.75 -8.39 4.46
CA GLU A 389 11.85 -8.01 5.35
C GLU A 389 11.67 -6.61 5.92
N SER A 390 11.10 -5.71 5.12
CA SER A 390 10.77 -4.35 5.56
C SER A 390 9.40 -4.28 6.23
N GLY A 391 8.61 -5.33 6.39
CA GLY A 391 7.26 -5.24 6.96
C GLY A 391 6.37 -4.15 6.31
N ILE A 392 6.37 -4.06 4.98
CA ILE A 392 5.55 -3.13 4.20
C ILE A 392 4.62 -3.89 3.24
N ALA A 393 3.68 -3.20 2.64
CA ALA A 393 2.78 -3.81 1.66
C ALA A 393 3.48 -4.02 0.31
N PHE A 394 3.02 -5.04 -0.44
CA PHE A 394 3.50 -5.41 -1.76
C PHE A 394 2.35 -5.56 -2.74
N TRP A 395 2.53 -5.06 -3.97
CA TRP A 395 1.62 -5.32 -5.07
C TRP A 395 2.38 -5.84 -6.29
N ASN A 396 2.00 -7.03 -6.75
CA ASN A 396 2.61 -7.69 -7.90
C ASN A 396 2.07 -7.09 -9.21
N MET A 397 2.68 -6.00 -9.65
CA MET A 397 2.32 -5.32 -10.89
C MET A 397 2.47 -6.24 -12.10
N PHE A 398 3.47 -7.13 -12.12
CA PHE A 398 3.67 -8.08 -13.21
C PHE A 398 2.48 -9.03 -13.38
N GLU A 399 1.97 -9.59 -12.28
CA GLU A 399 0.75 -10.41 -12.32
C GLU A 399 -0.48 -9.60 -12.70
N ALA A 400 -0.62 -8.38 -12.15
CA ALA A 400 -1.73 -7.50 -12.49
C ALA A 400 -1.76 -7.14 -14.00
N MET A 401 -0.58 -6.98 -14.62
CA MET A 401 -0.43 -6.78 -16.07
C MET A 401 -0.89 -7.97 -16.91
N GLY A 402 -1.00 -9.16 -16.32
CA GLY A 402 -1.33 -10.41 -17.01
C GLY A 402 -0.15 -11.38 -17.14
N GLY A 403 0.94 -11.14 -16.40
CA GLY A 403 2.10 -12.03 -16.31
C GLY A 403 2.91 -12.12 -17.61
N ASP A 404 3.30 -13.34 -17.98
CA ASP A 404 4.18 -13.60 -19.11
C ASP A 404 3.68 -13.01 -20.45
N GLY A 405 4.57 -12.28 -21.12
CA GLY A 405 4.35 -11.62 -22.42
C GLY A 405 3.26 -10.54 -22.37
N SER A 406 2.91 -10.06 -21.17
CA SER A 406 1.92 -8.99 -21.03
C SER A 406 2.43 -7.69 -21.64
N MET A 407 3.73 -7.42 -21.58
CA MET A 407 4.29 -6.22 -22.22
C MET A 407 4.11 -6.24 -23.74
N ALA A 408 4.42 -7.34 -24.43
CA ALA A 408 4.17 -7.50 -25.86
C ALA A 408 2.67 -7.38 -26.19
N LYS A 409 1.79 -7.91 -25.36
CA LYS A 409 0.34 -7.71 -25.51
C LYS A 409 -0.04 -6.22 -25.44
N LEU A 410 0.54 -5.45 -24.51
CA LEU A 410 0.32 -4.01 -24.42
C LEU A 410 0.89 -3.24 -25.63
N VAL A 411 2.06 -3.63 -26.13
CA VAL A 411 2.66 -3.03 -27.34
C VAL A 411 1.77 -3.25 -28.56
N HIS A 412 1.26 -4.47 -28.74
CA HIS A 412 0.46 -4.87 -29.89
C HIS A 412 -1.04 -4.61 -29.75
N ALA A 413 -1.49 -4.10 -28.60
CA ALA A 413 -2.87 -3.66 -28.41
C ALA A 413 -3.27 -2.60 -29.44
N LYS A 414 -4.57 -2.50 -29.72
CA LYS A 414 -5.13 -1.49 -30.63
C LYS A 414 -6.20 -0.67 -29.90
N PRO A 415 -5.91 0.59 -29.51
CA PRO A 415 -4.65 1.31 -29.69
C PRO A 415 -3.52 0.78 -28.78
N SER A 416 -2.26 1.02 -29.18
CA SER A 416 -1.10 0.56 -28.42
C SER A 416 -1.01 1.24 -27.06
N MET A 417 -0.62 0.46 -26.04
CA MET A 417 -0.51 0.86 -24.63
C MET A 417 0.95 0.93 -24.14
N ALA A 418 1.91 0.44 -24.94
CA ALA A 418 3.33 0.50 -24.64
C ALA A 418 4.17 0.78 -25.89
N ASN A 419 5.42 1.20 -25.70
CA ASN A 419 6.34 1.53 -26.77
C ASN A 419 6.96 0.27 -27.38
N TYR A 420 7.38 0.35 -28.65
CA TYR A 420 8.01 -0.76 -29.38
C TYR A 420 9.41 -1.16 -28.84
N ASP A 421 9.86 -0.56 -27.74
CA ASP A 421 11.02 -1.02 -26.96
C ASP A 421 10.68 -2.16 -25.99
N TYR A 422 9.40 -2.56 -25.91
CA TYR A 422 8.89 -3.63 -25.06
C TYR A 422 9.29 -3.47 -23.58
N THR A 423 9.44 -2.22 -23.14
CA THR A 423 9.85 -1.86 -21.78
C THR A 423 8.98 -0.73 -21.23
N HIS A 424 8.77 0.34 -21.98
CA HIS A 424 8.09 1.54 -21.49
C HIS A 424 6.63 1.57 -21.90
N ILE A 425 5.73 1.76 -20.94
CA ILE A 425 4.32 2.05 -21.19
C ILE A 425 4.14 3.48 -21.74
N ASN A 426 3.05 3.71 -22.48
CA ASN A 426 2.61 5.06 -22.83
C ASN A 426 1.42 5.46 -21.94
N PHE A 427 0.90 6.69 -22.08
CA PHE A 427 -0.23 7.18 -21.25
C PHE A 427 -1.46 6.27 -21.24
N ARG A 428 -1.75 5.51 -22.32
CA ARG A 428 -2.87 4.55 -22.31
C ARG A 428 -2.56 3.33 -21.44
N GLY A 429 -1.33 2.81 -21.51
CA GLY A 429 -0.88 1.74 -20.62
C GLY A 429 -0.80 2.20 -19.17
N GLY A 430 -0.33 3.43 -18.94
CA GLY A 430 -0.34 4.07 -17.63
C GLY A 430 -1.73 4.14 -17.03
N LYS A 431 -2.71 4.62 -17.80
CA LYS A 431 -4.14 4.59 -17.41
C LYS A 431 -4.64 3.19 -17.08
N TYR A 432 -4.33 2.19 -17.91
CA TYR A 432 -4.74 0.80 -17.67
C TYR A 432 -4.20 0.27 -16.34
N LEU A 433 -2.89 0.41 -16.09
CA LEU A 433 -2.26 -0.09 -14.86
C LEU A 433 -2.66 0.72 -13.62
N ALA A 434 -2.82 2.04 -13.78
CA ALA A 434 -3.35 2.88 -12.71
C ALA A 434 -4.76 2.44 -12.30
N GLY A 435 -5.60 2.03 -13.27
CA GLY A 435 -6.93 1.46 -13.04
C GLY A 435 -6.86 0.20 -12.18
N LEU A 436 -5.96 -0.74 -12.51
CA LEU A 436 -5.76 -1.95 -11.73
C LEU A 436 -5.31 -1.66 -10.29
N LEU A 437 -4.35 -0.74 -10.11
CA LEU A 437 -3.92 -0.36 -8.77
C LEU A 437 -5.05 0.34 -8.00
N TYR A 438 -5.78 1.26 -8.63
CA TYR A 438 -6.91 1.96 -8.01
C TYR A 438 -7.95 0.95 -7.50
N GLU A 439 -8.42 0.03 -8.34
CA GLU A 439 -9.40 -0.98 -7.92
C GLU A 439 -8.87 -1.83 -6.74
N THR A 440 -7.58 -2.16 -6.75
CA THR A 440 -6.95 -2.91 -5.67
C THR A 440 -6.88 -2.10 -4.36
N LEU A 441 -6.53 -0.81 -4.44
CA LEU A 441 -6.50 0.08 -3.27
C LEU A 441 -7.90 0.24 -2.65
N ILE A 442 -8.92 0.40 -3.49
CA ILE A 442 -10.32 0.49 -3.05
C ILE A 442 -10.76 -0.81 -2.39
N TYR A 443 -10.50 -1.95 -3.04
CA TYR A 443 -10.89 -3.23 -2.49
C TYR A 443 -10.20 -3.51 -1.14
N GLY A 444 -8.91 -3.15 -1.01
CA GLY A 444 -8.21 -3.25 0.26
C GLY A 444 -8.80 -2.34 1.35
N LYS A 445 -9.30 -1.14 1.01
CA LYS A 445 -10.04 -0.28 1.94
C LYS A 445 -11.35 -0.95 2.40
N GLU A 446 -12.08 -1.58 1.48
CA GLU A 446 -13.30 -2.33 1.83
C GLU A 446 -13.00 -3.51 2.76
N GLN A 447 -11.91 -4.24 2.54
CA GLN A 447 -11.49 -5.32 3.46
C GLN A 447 -11.09 -4.79 4.82
N TYR A 448 -10.35 -3.68 4.86
CA TYR A 448 -9.98 -2.98 6.09
C TYR A 448 -11.23 -2.60 6.90
N ASP A 449 -12.26 -2.04 6.26
CA ASP A 449 -13.51 -1.67 6.93
C ASP A 449 -14.27 -2.87 7.48
N ARG A 450 -14.36 -3.94 6.69
CA ARG A 450 -14.99 -5.20 7.13
C ARG A 450 -14.26 -5.81 8.31
N ARG A 451 -12.92 -5.80 8.28
CA ARG A 451 -12.10 -6.30 9.37
C ARG A 451 -12.29 -5.46 10.63
N HIS A 452 -12.30 -4.13 10.50
CA HIS A 452 -12.55 -3.25 11.63
C HIS A 452 -13.93 -3.44 12.25
N ALA A 453 -14.98 -3.53 11.43
CA ALA A 453 -16.33 -3.81 11.92
C ALA A 453 -16.39 -5.18 12.61
N TYR A 454 -15.77 -6.20 12.01
CA TYR A 454 -15.64 -7.51 12.65
C TYR A 454 -14.91 -7.37 13.98
N GLU A 455 -13.77 -6.70 14.09
CA GLU A 455 -13.01 -6.57 15.34
C GLU A 455 -13.74 -5.77 16.44
N THR A 456 -14.64 -4.85 16.10
CA THR A 456 -15.41 -4.05 17.08
C THR A 456 -16.72 -4.66 17.54
N GLU A 457 -17.24 -5.68 16.85
CA GLU A 457 -18.32 -6.56 17.33
C GLU A 457 -17.86 -7.48 18.48
#